data_AF-A0A8H3BWR0-F1
#
_entry.id   AF-A0A8H3BWR0-F1
#
_cell.length_a   1.000
_cell.length_b   1.000
_cell.length_c   1.000
_cell.angle_alpha   90.00
_cell.angle_beta   90.00
_cell.angle_gamma   90.00
#
_symmetry.space_group_name_H-M   'P 1'
#
loop_
_entity.id
_entity.type
_entity.pdbx_description
1 polymer ?
#
loop_
_entity_poly.entity_id
_entity_poly.type
_entity_poly.pdbx_seq_one_letter_code
_entity_poly.pdbx_strand_id
1 'polypeptide(L)'
;MSSAPEPSQPHHSTIVHEGHQYGVCSIAFSPDGKSISSGSDDGTVRMWDAHSPSPIGEPLTGHTNWVKSISYSSLGNLVASGSADATLRIWDVNTGGQLGEPLGGDHWFFSVSFSLDANLLASGCGGSGPKTTEHSVQLWDVHKRVPACGPLKGHTDAVRSVGFSPDGTHVVSGSIDRTIRIWDVQRGVTIIEPIKAHNGSVNSVSFSPDGSQVVSCSDDRTLRFWDARSGDIVSKPYEGHTNRLFSVAYSPNGTYVASGGVDGTVRIWDVRTARQVDEPFKEHRGWVQSVAFSPCGYYVASGSGDKKIIIRSILGKATEPSESSDTPEDEGTLLQNENTQIFGQMSLEQIFDCLVVTGCVDLSSHMNTNQDTAMIVSGGGFGDIWKGDLNNGTKVAIKAWRSNMLEQCSYKTLKRAARELHYWSRMKHKNIHQLMGVIMFKGIYLGMVSEWLENGNLHEYLRKNPDADRHQLCLDVASGLTYMHSQSTVHGDLKAANVLVSSDGVGMISDFDFSVMSEATSLVFTATSNSRTGSLRWAAPEMLPEEAPQRTKQSDVYALGMTMLASINLKD
;
A
#
# COMPACT_ATOMS: atom_id res chain seq x y z
N MET A 1 -33.02 -48.75 -8.96
CA MET A 1 -31.66 -48.26 -9.31
C MET A 1 -31.82 -47.00 -10.14
N SER A 2 -31.68 -45.85 -9.49
CA SER A 2 -31.51 -44.55 -10.14
C SER A 2 -30.67 -43.74 -9.15
N SER A 3 -29.39 -43.62 -9.43
CA SER A 3 -28.43 -42.85 -8.64
C SER A 3 -28.72 -41.36 -8.84
N ALA A 4 -29.04 -40.67 -7.75
CA ALA A 4 -29.12 -39.21 -7.73
C ALA A 4 -27.72 -38.61 -8.03
N PRO A 5 -27.64 -37.50 -8.77
CA PRO A 5 -26.37 -36.83 -9.03
C PRO A 5 -25.85 -36.19 -7.74
N GLU A 6 -24.55 -36.38 -7.46
CA GLU A 6 -23.84 -35.71 -6.37
C GLU A 6 -23.91 -34.17 -6.53
N PRO A 7 -24.02 -33.40 -5.43
CA PRO A 7 -23.97 -31.95 -5.49
C PRO A 7 -22.56 -31.47 -5.91
N SER A 8 -22.54 -30.62 -6.94
CA SER A 8 -21.37 -29.95 -7.49
C SER A 8 -20.58 -29.16 -6.44
N GLN A 9 -19.27 -29.36 -6.41
CA GLN A 9 -18.31 -28.59 -5.60
C GLN A 9 -18.36 -27.08 -5.87
N PRO A 10 -18.06 -26.21 -4.89
CA PRO A 10 -18.07 -24.76 -5.08
C PRO A 10 -16.95 -24.35 -6.05
N HIS A 11 -17.33 -23.71 -7.15
CA HIS A 11 -16.43 -23.18 -8.16
C HIS A 11 -15.44 -22.16 -7.55
N HIS A 12 -14.16 -22.49 -7.58
CA HIS A 12 -13.07 -21.53 -7.46
C HIS A 12 -13.23 -20.48 -8.57
N SER A 13 -13.31 -19.19 -8.24
CA SER A 13 -13.50 -18.11 -9.20
C SER A 13 -12.21 -17.82 -9.99
N THR A 14 -11.89 -18.71 -10.93
CA THR A 14 -10.88 -18.47 -11.97
C THR A 14 -11.53 -17.70 -13.11
N ILE A 15 -10.96 -16.56 -13.50
CA ILE A 15 -11.39 -15.77 -14.66
C ILE A 15 -10.34 -15.96 -15.76
N VAL A 16 -10.79 -16.22 -16.99
CA VAL A 16 -9.93 -16.43 -18.14
C VAL A 16 -10.31 -15.45 -19.23
N HIS A 17 -9.33 -14.70 -19.73
CA HIS A 17 -9.47 -13.83 -20.90
C HIS A 17 -8.73 -14.39 -22.09
N GLU A 18 -9.39 -14.32 -23.24
CA GLU A 18 -8.86 -14.67 -24.55
C GLU A 18 -9.18 -13.54 -25.53
N GLY A 19 -8.24 -13.23 -26.43
CA GLY A 19 -8.45 -12.20 -27.45
C GLY A 19 -7.18 -11.66 -28.11
N HIS A 20 -6.02 -11.86 -27.47
CA HIS A 20 -4.73 -11.62 -28.13
C HIS A 20 -4.46 -12.65 -29.23
N GLN A 21 -3.79 -12.21 -30.31
CA GLN A 21 -3.45 -13.10 -31.43
C GLN A 21 -2.16 -13.90 -31.18
N TYR A 22 -1.28 -13.38 -30.33
CA TYR A 22 -0.01 -13.99 -29.90
C TYR A 22 0.14 -13.96 -28.38
N GLY A 23 1.29 -14.45 -27.89
CA GLY A 23 1.54 -14.61 -26.46
C GLY A 23 1.49 -13.29 -25.69
N VAL A 24 0.93 -13.34 -24.49
CA VAL A 24 0.90 -12.20 -23.56
C VAL A 24 2.25 -12.11 -22.87
N CYS A 25 2.96 -11.00 -23.04
CA CYS A 25 4.31 -10.79 -22.51
C CYS A 25 4.32 -10.08 -21.17
N SER A 26 3.35 -9.19 -20.92
CA SER A 26 3.31 -8.38 -19.71
C SER A 26 1.87 -8.10 -19.31
N ILE A 27 1.60 -8.09 -18.01
CA ILE A 27 0.30 -7.76 -17.43
C ILE A 27 0.48 -6.83 -16.24
N ALA A 28 -0.52 -6.01 -15.97
CA ALA A 28 -0.57 -5.16 -14.79
C ALA A 28 -2.03 -4.93 -14.38
N PHE A 29 -2.32 -4.96 -13.07
CA PHE A 29 -3.59 -4.50 -12.55
C PHE A 29 -3.66 -2.97 -12.56
N SER A 30 -4.85 -2.43 -12.78
CA SER A 30 -5.12 -1.03 -12.46
C SER A 30 -4.98 -0.81 -10.94
N PRO A 31 -4.58 0.39 -10.48
CA PRO A 31 -4.41 0.69 -9.05
C PRO A 31 -5.67 0.49 -8.20
N ASP A 32 -6.85 0.62 -8.80
CA ASP A 32 -8.15 0.36 -8.16
C ASP A 32 -8.56 -1.13 -8.18
N GLY A 33 -7.80 -1.99 -8.86
CA GLY A 33 -8.03 -3.43 -8.98
C GLY A 33 -9.20 -3.82 -9.88
N LYS A 34 -9.87 -2.87 -10.54
CA LYS A 34 -11.07 -3.15 -11.36
C LYS A 34 -10.75 -3.69 -12.75
N SER A 35 -9.56 -3.42 -13.26
CA SER A 35 -9.16 -3.81 -14.60
C SER A 35 -7.73 -4.32 -14.66
N ILE A 36 -7.40 -4.97 -15.77
CA ILE A 36 -6.05 -5.44 -16.10
C ILE A 36 -5.68 -4.91 -17.47
N SER A 37 -4.45 -4.44 -17.62
CA SER A 37 -3.84 -4.23 -18.93
C SER A 37 -2.95 -5.41 -19.28
N SER A 38 -2.82 -5.70 -20.57
CA SER A 38 -1.87 -6.67 -21.09
C SER A 38 -1.16 -6.17 -22.34
N GLY A 39 0.15 -6.40 -22.43
CA GLY A 39 0.95 -6.23 -23.63
C GLY A 39 1.28 -7.58 -24.25
N SER A 40 1.23 -7.67 -25.57
CA SER A 40 1.38 -8.93 -26.31
C SER A 40 2.37 -8.83 -27.48
N ASP A 41 2.85 -10.00 -27.90
CA ASP A 41 3.61 -10.19 -29.14
C ASP A 41 2.77 -9.86 -30.40
N ASP A 42 1.47 -9.61 -30.28
CA ASP A 42 0.65 -9.11 -31.38
C ASP A 42 0.77 -7.59 -31.62
N GLY A 43 1.61 -6.90 -30.85
CA GLY A 43 1.84 -5.47 -30.98
C GLY A 43 0.73 -4.61 -30.38
N THR A 44 -0.20 -5.19 -29.65
CA THR A 44 -1.31 -4.46 -29.01
C THR A 44 -1.18 -4.43 -27.49
N VAL A 45 -1.72 -3.37 -26.90
CA VAL A 45 -2.08 -3.34 -25.49
C VAL A 45 -3.60 -3.49 -25.37
N ARG A 46 -4.08 -4.38 -24.50
CA ARG A 46 -5.51 -4.60 -24.27
C ARG A 46 -5.87 -4.39 -22.82
N MET A 47 -7.12 -4.02 -22.59
CA MET A 47 -7.71 -3.81 -21.27
C MET A 47 -8.79 -4.86 -21.02
N TRP A 48 -8.89 -5.34 -19.79
CA TRP A 48 -9.80 -6.40 -19.39
C TRP A 48 -10.43 -6.07 -18.05
N ASP A 49 -11.67 -6.48 -17.86
CA ASP A 49 -12.34 -6.40 -16.56
C ASP A 49 -11.73 -7.45 -15.62
N ALA A 50 -11.37 -7.05 -14.39
CA ALA A 50 -10.70 -7.95 -13.45
C ALA A 50 -11.66 -8.95 -12.78
N HIS A 51 -12.96 -8.74 -12.89
CA HIS A 51 -14.00 -9.45 -12.15
C HIS A 51 -14.97 -10.23 -13.05
N SER A 52 -14.84 -10.09 -14.36
CA SER A 52 -15.65 -10.76 -15.36
C SER A 52 -14.81 -11.05 -16.62
N PRO A 53 -15.11 -12.10 -17.39
CA PRO A 53 -14.34 -12.45 -18.59
C PRO A 53 -14.68 -11.55 -19.79
N SER A 54 -14.55 -10.23 -19.62
CA SER A 54 -14.94 -9.21 -20.62
C SER A 54 -13.74 -8.30 -20.97
N PRO A 55 -13.50 -8.01 -22.26
CA PRO A 55 -12.57 -6.95 -22.64
C PRO A 55 -13.17 -5.56 -22.36
N ILE A 56 -12.30 -4.57 -22.11
CA ILE A 56 -12.67 -3.17 -21.92
C ILE A 56 -12.19 -2.38 -23.13
N GLY A 57 -13.12 -1.79 -23.88
CA GLY A 57 -12.81 -0.96 -25.04
C GLY A 57 -12.12 -1.71 -26.19
N GLU A 58 -11.61 -0.95 -27.15
CA GLU A 58 -10.85 -1.47 -28.29
C GLU A 58 -9.36 -1.64 -27.93
N PRO A 59 -8.63 -2.55 -28.60
CA PRO A 59 -7.19 -2.69 -28.40
C PRO A 59 -6.45 -1.38 -28.71
N LEU A 60 -5.50 -1.01 -27.85
CA LEU A 60 -4.62 0.12 -28.07
C LEU A 60 -3.57 -0.30 -29.12
N THR A 61 -3.64 0.35 -30.28
CA THR A 61 -2.81 0.03 -31.45
C THR A 61 -1.84 1.17 -31.75
N GLY A 62 -0.67 0.81 -32.29
CA GLY A 62 0.36 1.78 -32.68
C GLY A 62 1.76 1.18 -32.66
N HIS A 63 2.03 0.23 -31.76
CA HIS A 63 3.28 -0.53 -31.80
C HIS A 63 3.31 -1.43 -33.04
N THR A 64 4.49 -1.54 -33.67
CA THR A 64 4.69 -2.34 -34.90
C THR A 64 5.38 -3.67 -34.64
N ASN A 65 5.74 -3.93 -33.39
CA ASN A 65 6.41 -5.15 -32.93
C ASN A 65 5.98 -5.46 -31.48
N TRP A 66 6.53 -6.54 -30.92
CA TRP A 66 6.19 -7.10 -29.62
C TRP A 66 6.18 -6.08 -28.48
N VAL A 67 5.05 -5.96 -27.78
CA VAL A 67 4.96 -5.18 -26.55
C VAL A 67 5.50 -6.02 -25.39
N LYS A 68 6.73 -5.72 -24.95
CA LYS A 68 7.45 -6.54 -23.97
C LYS A 68 7.13 -6.21 -22.53
N SER A 69 6.74 -4.99 -22.23
CA SER A 69 6.41 -4.59 -20.87
C SER A 69 5.36 -3.49 -20.88
N ILE A 70 4.50 -3.52 -19.88
CA ILE A 70 3.56 -2.45 -19.59
C ILE A 70 3.65 -2.04 -18.12
N SER A 71 3.20 -0.84 -17.81
CA SER A 71 3.10 -0.34 -16.44
C SER A 71 1.94 0.65 -16.32
N TYR A 72 1.17 0.54 -15.24
CA TYR A 72 0.17 1.54 -14.88
C TYR A 72 0.81 2.70 -14.11
N SER A 73 0.34 3.90 -14.38
CA SER A 73 0.50 5.03 -13.47
C SER A 73 -0.23 4.75 -12.16
N SER A 74 0.26 5.30 -11.05
CA SER A 74 -0.35 5.15 -9.72
C SER A 74 -1.80 5.67 -9.63
N LEU A 75 -2.15 6.66 -10.45
CA LEU A 75 -3.50 7.21 -10.55
C LEU A 75 -4.42 6.37 -11.47
N GLY A 76 -3.87 5.41 -12.22
CA GLY A 76 -4.63 4.52 -13.10
C GLY A 76 -5.13 5.17 -14.40
N ASN A 77 -4.82 6.44 -14.63
CA ASN A 77 -5.26 7.17 -15.83
C ASN A 77 -4.34 6.98 -17.03
N LEU A 78 -3.09 6.56 -16.81
CA LEU A 78 -2.11 6.28 -17.86
C LEU A 78 -1.59 4.84 -17.80
N VAL A 79 -1.32 4.27 -18.98
CA VAL A 79 -0.55 3.04 -19.17
C VAL A 79 0.66 3.36 -20.04
N ALA A 80 1.84 2.91 -19.65
CA ALA A 80 3.04 2.97 -20.47
C ALA A 80 3.31 1.58 -21.04
N SER A 81 3.82 1.51 -22.26
CA SER A 81 4.25 0.28 -22.90
C SER A 81 5.61 0.44 -23.55
N GLY A 82 6.48 -0.55 -23.37
CA GLY A 82 7.77 -0.66 -24.06
C GLY A 82 7.77 -1.81 -25.04
N SER A 83 8.34 -1.59 -26.22
CA SER A 83 8.26 -2.54 -27.33
C SER A 83 9.62 -2.80 -28.01
N ALA A 84 9.68 -3.94 -28.70
CA ALA A 84 10.73 -4.31 -29.62
C ALA A 84 10.74 -3.47 -30.91
N ASP A 85 9.77 -2.58 -31.11
CA ASP A 85 9.79 -1.58 -32.19
C ASP A 85 10.64 -0.35 -31.87
N ALA A 86 11.38 -0.40 -30.76
CA ALA A 86 12.24 0.66 -30.25
C ALA A 86 11.49 1.93 -29.81
N THR A 87 10.22 1.80 -29.44
CA THR A 87 9.43 2.88 -28.86
C THR A 87 8.86 2.52 -27.49
N LEU A 88 8.69 3.56 -26.69
CA LEU A 88 7.83 3.63 -25.52
C LEU A 88 6.60 4.46 -25.90
N ARG A 89 5.42 3.97 -25.57
CA ARG A 89 4.16 4.70 -25.75
C ARG A 89 3.49 4.88 -24.41
N ILE A 90 2.84 6.03 -24.25
CA ILE A 90 2.01 6.34 -23.09
C ILE A 90 0.59 6.51 -23.61
N TRP A 91 -0.34 5.78 -23.01
CA TRP A 91 -1.74 5.71 -23.40
C TRP A 91 -2.58 6.32 -22.29
N ASP A 92 -3.55 7.13 -22.67
CA ASP A 92 -4.59 7.58 -21.76
C ASP A 92 -5.70 6.52 -21.70
N VAL A 93 -5.94 6.02 -20.49
CA VAL A 93 -6.87 4.91 -20.23
C VAL A 93 -8.32 5.29 -20.51
N ASN A 94 -8.68 6.55 -20.29
CA ASN A 94 -10.06 7.03 -20.44
C ASN A 94 -10.44 7.23 -21.91
N THR A 95 -9.51 7.70 -22.72
CA THR A 95 -9.73 7.99 -24.14
C THR A 95 -9.32 6.84 -25.05
N GLY A 96 -8.47 5.91 -24.58
CA GLY A 96 -7.81 4.91 -25.41
C GLY A 96 -6.79 5.51 -26.39
N GLY A 97 -6.52 6.81 -26.29
CA GLY A 97 -5.63 7.53 -27.17
C GLY A 97 -4.18 7.44 -26.71
N GLN A 98 -3.25 7.43 -27.67
CA GLN A 98 -1.85 7.67 -27.35
C GLN A 98 -1.67 9.12 -26.93
N LEU A 99 -1.06 9.32 -25.77
CA LEU A 99 -0.60 10.62 -25.32
C LEU A 99 0.59 10.96 -26.23
N GLY A 100 0.37 11.88 -27.20
CA GLY A 100 1.30 12.48 -28.20
C GLY A 100 2.33 11.52 -28.85
N GLU A 101 3.51 12.00 -29.28
CA GLU A 101 4.46 11.15 -30.03
C GLU A 101 5.14 10.06 -29.17
N PRO A 102 5.50 8.90 -29.74
CA PRO A 102 6.25 7.85 -29.04
C PRO A 102 7.62 8.35 -28.58
N LEU A 103 8.02 7.95 -27.37
CA LEU A 103 9.37 8.19 -26.86
C LEU A 103 10.27 7.06 -27.36
N GLY A 104 11.53 7.29 -27.72
CA GLY A 104 12.40 6.17 -28.11
C GLY A 104 13.59 6.53 -28.98
N GLY A 105 14.22 5.49 -29.50
CA GLY A 105 15.48 5.56 -30.26
C GLY A 105 15.70 4.29 -31.09
N ASP A 106 16.95 3.82 -31.17
CA ASP A 106 17.36 2.73 -32.06
C ASP A 106 17.53 1.36 -31.35
N HIS A 107 16.88 1.14 -30.20
CA HIS A 107 17.05 -0.05 -29.36
C HIS A 107 15.74 -0.57 -28.77
N TRP A 108 15.65 -1.87 -28.48
CA TRP A 108 14.44 -2.47 -27.91
C TRP A 108 14.26 -2.09 -26.44
N PHE A 109 13.00 -1.87 -26.06
CA PHE A 109 12.62 -1.69 -24.67
C PHE A 109 12.03 -2.98 -24.13
N PHE A 110 12.67 -3.56 -23.12
CA PHE A 110 12.22 -4.82 -22.51
C PHE A 110 11.38 -4.61 -21.27
N SER A 111 11.56 -3.50 -20.57
CA SER A 111 10.86 -3.21 -19.32
C SER A 111 10.55 -1.73 -19.19
N VAL A 112 9.37 -1.43 -18.66
CA VAL A 112 8.93 -0.08 -18.27
C VAL A 112 8.33 -0.11 -16.87
N SER A 113 8.52 0.96 -16.12
CA SER A 113 7.94 1.12 -14.78
C SER A 113 7.69 2.60 -14.49
N PHE A 114 6.47 2.96 -14.08
CA PHE A 114 6.19 4.30 -13.57
C PHE A 114 6.72 4.49 -12.14
N SER A 115 7.13 5.72 -11.83
CA SER A 115 7.29 6.17 -10.45
C SER A 115 5.93 6.31 -9.77
N LEU A 116 5.90 6.26 -8.43
CA LEU A 116 4.66 6.32 -7.66
C LEU A 116 3.91 7.65 -7.82
N ASP A 117 4.60 8.74 -8.14
CA ASP A 117 4.00 10.04 -8.43
C ASP A 117 3.62 10.21 -9.93
N ALA A 118 3.90 9.19 -10.76
CA ALA A 118 3.72 9.17 -12.20
C ALA A 118 4.44 10.29 -12.98
N ASN A 119 5.39 10.99 -12.35
CA ASN A 119 6.18 12.03 -13.01
C ASN A 119 7.34 11.46 -13.83
N LEU A 120 7.85 10.29 -13.42
CA LEU A 120 8.95 9.60 -14.09
C LEU A 120 8.50 8.25 -14.63
N LEU A 121 9.09 7.88 -15.75
CA LEU A 121 9.04 6.53 -16.31
C LEU A 121 10.48 6.00 -16.38
N ALA A 122 10.73 4.82 -15.84
CA ALA A 122 11.98 4.11 -16.02
C ALA A 122 11.81 3.09 -17.15
N SER A 123 12.82 2.96 -18.01
CA SER A 123 12.85 1.94 -19.05
C SER A 123 14.18 1.19 -19.07
N GLY A 124 14.12 -0.13 -19.15
CA GLY A 124 15.28 -0.99 -19.43
C GLY A 124 15.40 -1.29 -20.92
N CYS A 125 16.55 -1.00 -21.51
CA CYS A 125 16.80 -1.24 -22.93
C CYS A 125 17.98 -2.18 -23.20
N GLY A 126 18.01 -2.68 -24.43
CA GLY A 126 19.13 -3.44 -24.99
C GLY A 126 18.77 -4.08 -26.33
N GLY A 127 19.70 -4.80 -26.95
CA GLY A 127 19.43 -5.51 -28.20
C GLY A 127 20.66 -6.24 -28.72
N SER A 128 20.41 -7.29 -29.51
CA SER A 128 21.44 -8.11 -30.17
C SER A 128 21.61 -7.73 -31.65
N GLY A 129 21.39 -6.45 -31.99
CA GLY A 129 21.48 -5.94 -33.36
C GLY A 129 22.88 -5.44 -33.71
N PRO A 130 23.26 -5.35 -34.99
CA PRO A 130 24.60 -4.96 -35.44
C PRO A 130 24.98 -3.49 -35.14
N LYS A 131 24.10 -2.70 -34.49
CA LYS A 131 24.29 -1.28 -34.19
C LYS A 131 24.00 -0.87 -32.73
N THR A 132 23.76 -1.80 -31.81
CA THR A 132 23.31 -1.45 -30.45
C THR A 132 24.44 -1.60 -29.41
N THR A 133 24.92 -0.48 -28.87
CA THR A 133 25.96 -0.43 -27.81
C THR A 133 25.43 -0.01 -26.44
N GLU A 134 24.14 0.27 -26.29
CA GLU A 134 23.60 0.81 -25.04
C GLU A 134 22.70 -0.20 -24.32
N HIS A 135 23.25 -0.77 -23.24
CA HIS A 135 22.55 -1.58 -22.25
C HIS A 135 22.38 -0.74 -20.99
N SER A 136 21.28 0.00 -20.91
CA SER A 136 21.10 1.00 -19.87
C SER A 136 19.67 1.06 -19.34
N VAL A 137 19.53 1.72 -18.20
CA VAL A 137 18.24 2.20 -17.71
C VAL A 137 18.12 3.68 -18.09
N GLN A 138 16.96 4.10 -18.61
CA GLN A 138 16.69 5.51 -18.92
C GLN A 138 15.49 5.99 -18.10
N LEU A 139 15.60 7.19 -17.52
CA LEU A 139 14.49 7.87 -16.87
C LEU A 139 13.91 8.92 -17.81
N TRP A 140 12.59 8.99 -17.91
CA TRP A 140 11.86 9.89 -18.78
C TRP A 140 10.93 10.76 -17.93
N ASP A 141 10.91 12.06 -18.19
CA ASP A 141 9.91 12.98 -17.64
C ASP A 141 8.61 12.76 -18.41
N VAL A 142 7.57 12.27 -17.73
CA VAL A 142 6.29 11.85 -18.35
C VAL A 142 5.57 13.05 -18.97
N HIS A 143 5.63 14.22 -18.34
CA HIS A 143 4.92 15.41 -18.79
C HIS A 143 5.67 16.11 -19.93
N LYS A 144 6.99 16.27 -19.79
CA LYS A 144 7.83 16.92 -20.80
C LYS A 144 8.19 16.01 -21.94
N ARG A 145 8.12 14.69 -21.74
CA ARG A 145 8.38 13.67 -22.75
C ARG A 145 9.78 13.69 -23.32
N VAL A 146 10.73 13.89 -22.42
CA VAL A 146 12.15 13.90 -22.71
C VAL A 146 12.88 13.07 -21.67
N PRO A 147 14.09 12.59 -21.97
CA PRO A 147 14.98 12.04 -20.95
C PRO A 147 15.10 12.99 -19.75
N ALA A 148 14.78 12.51 -18.55
CA ALA A 148 14.90 13.29 -17.31
C ALA A 148 16.37 13.47 -16.88
N CYS A 149 17.20 12.47 -17.20
CA CYS A 149 18.64 12.48 -16.98
C CYS A 149 19.35 11.73 -18.12
N GLY A 150 20.68 11.69 -18.10
CA GLY A 150 21.42 10.78 -18.99
C GLY A 150 21.12 9.31 -18.68
N PRO A 151 21.42 8.39 -19.62
CA PRO A 151 21.22 6.96 -19.42
C PRO A 151 22.09 6.45 -18.26
N LEU A 152 21.49 5.63 -17.39
CA LEU A 152 22.15 4.95 -16.29
C LEU A 152 22.93 3.75 -16.84
N LYS A 153 24.24 3.94 -17.03
CA LYS A 153 25.14 2.97 -17.65
C LYS A 153 25.83 2.10 -16.61
N GLY A 154 26.01 0.81 -16.93
CA GLY A 154 26.78 -0.12 -16.11
C GLY A 154 26.49 -1.59 -16.38
N HIS A 155 25.29 -1.93 -16.84
CA HIS A 155 25.02 -3.27 -17.32
C HIS A 155 25.81 -3.57 -18.60
N THR A 156 26.26 -4.81 -18.74
CA THR A 156 27.06 -5.25 -19.91
C THR A 156 26.24 -6.00 -20.94
N ASP A 157 24.96 -6.20 -20.67
CA ASP A 157 24.00 -6.86 -21.58
C ASP A 157 22.59 -6.33 -21.27
N ALA A 158 21.61 -6.69 -22.10
CA ALA A 158 20.27 -6.12 -22.10
C ALA A 158 19.59 -6.13 -20.73
N VAL A 159 19.04 -4.98 -20.35
CA VAL A 159 18.28 -4.81 -19.12
C VAL A 159 16.89 -5.37 -19.33
N ARG A 160 16.55 -6.45 -18.64
CA ARG A 160 15.30 -7.20 -18.83
C ARG A 160 14.17 -6.75 -17.93
N SER A 161 14.48 -6.15 -16.79
CA SER A 161 13.48 -5.69 -15.83
C SER A 161 13.97 -4.47 -15.10
N VAL A 162 13.07 -3.50 -14.91
CA VAL A 162 13.27 -2.32 -14.07
C VAL A 162 12.08 -2.13 -13.15
N GLY A 163 12.30 -1.54 -11.97
CA GLY A 163 11.23 -1.20 -11.04
C GLY A 163 11.62 -0.07 -10.11
N PHE A 164 10.72 0.87 -9.84
CA PHE A 164 10.92 1.89 -8.83
C PHE A 164 10.78 1.32 -7.41
N SER A 165 11.53 1.89 -6.47
CA SER A 165 11.27 1.70 -5.04
C SER A 165 9.95 2.38 -4.65
N PRO A 166 9.27 1.91 -3.58
CA PRO A 166 7.99 2.47 -3.15
C PRO A 166 8.03 3.97 -2.75
N ASP A 167 9.21 4.48 -2.39
CA ASP A 167 9.42 5.89 -2.09
C ASP A 167 9.86 6.71 -3.33
N GLY A 168 10.07 6.06 -4.48
CA GLY A 168 10.46 6.69 -5.75
C GLY A 168 11.91 7.17 -5.81
N THR A 169 12.71 6.94 -4.76
CA THR A 169 14.09 7.45 -4.67
C THR A 169 15.10 6.58 -5.39
N HIS A 170 14.74 5.30 -5.63
CA HIS A 170 15.61 4.31 -6.24
C HIS A 170 14.93 3.58 -7.40
N VAL A 171 15.75 3.07 -8.31
CA VAL A 171 15.34 2.12 -9.35
C VAL A 171 16.19 0.87 -9.23
N VAL A 172 15.58 -0.31 -9.28
CA VAL A 172 16.27 -1.59 -9.41
C VAL A 172 16.23 -2.05 -10.86
N SER A 173 17.31 -2.66 -11.34
CA SER A 173 17.38 -3.27 -12.67
C SER A 173 18.01 -4.65 -12.64
N GLY A 174 17.45 -5.58 -13.42
CA GLY A 174 17.99 -6.91 -13.67
C GLY A 174 18.33 -7.10 -15.15
N SER A 175 19.45 -7.79 -15.42
CA SER A 175 20.00 -7.93 -16.79
C SER A 175 20.40 -9.36 -17.15
N ILE A 176 20.54 -9.60 -18.46
CA ILE A 176 21.16 -10.80 -19.04
C ILE A 176 22.61 -10.98 -18.56
N ASP A 177 23.29 -9.90 -18.14
CA ASP A 177 24.62 -9.95 -17.54
C ASP A 177 24.66 -10.64 -16.15
N ARG A 178 23.51 -11.13 -15.68
CA ARG A 178 23.31 -11.91 -14.45
C ARG A 178 23.44 -11.07 -13.17
N THR A 179 23.49 -9.75 -13.31
CA THR A 179 23.59 -8.82 -12.19
C THR A 179 22.29 -8.08 -11.92
N ILE A 180 22.16 -7.61 -10.68
CA ILE A 180 21.17 -6.63 -10.26
C ILE A 180 21.91 -5.35 -9.91
N ARG A 181 21.36 -4.20 -10.32
CA ARG A 181 21.86 -2.88 -9.92
C ARG A 181 20.73 -2.07 -9.30
N ILE A 182 21.07 -1.28 -8.29
CA ILE A 182 20.15 -0.33 -7.67
C ILE A 182 20.72 1.07 -7.87
N TRP A 183 19.90 1.97 -8.41
CA TRP A 183 20.27 3.30 -8.85
C TRP A 183 19.60 4.34 -7.96
N ASP A 184 20.33 5.38 -7.58
CA ASP A 184 19.76 6.61 -7.01
C ASP A 184 19.18 7.45 -8.14
N VAL A 185 17.88 7.76 -8.06
CA VAL A 185 17.13 8.50 -9.09
C VAL A 185 17.64 9.93 -9.23
N GLN A 186 18.01 10.57 -8.11
CA GLN A 186 18.45 11.96 -8.10
C GLN A 186 19.89 12.10 -8.61
N ARG A 187 20.77 11.19 -8.22
CA ARG A 187 22.21 11.23 -8.55
C ARG A 187 22.55 10.52 -9.86
N GLY A 188 21.71 9.60 -10.32
CA GLY A 188 21.95 8.82 -11.53
C GLY A 188 23.14 7.86 -11.42
N VAL A 189 23.46 7.39 -10.22
CA VAL A 189 24.57 6.47 -9.95
C VAL A 189 24.08 5.26 -9.16
N THR A 190 24.83 4.15 -9.19
CA THR A 190 24.51 2.98 -8.37
C THR A 190 24.75 3.27 -6.89
N ILE A 191 23.83 2.85 -6.01
CA ILE A 191 23.97 3.02 -4.56
C ILE A 191 24.90 1.98 -3.92
N ILE A 192 25.03 0.83 -4.57
CA ILE A 192 25.87 -0.29 -4.16
C ILE A 192 26.58 -0.88 -5.38
N GLU A 193 27.62 -1.67 -5.14
CA GLU A 193 28.28 -2.44 -6.19
C GLU A 193 27.29 -3.42 -6.87
N PRO A 194 27.51 -3.80 -8.14
CA PRO A 194 26.62 -4.70 -8.86
C PRO A 194 26.48 -6.03 -8.13
N ILE A 195 25.24 -6.40 -7.79
CA ILE A 195 24.95 -7.64 -7.10
C ILE A 195 25.08 -8.78 -8.12
N LYS A 196 26.05 -9.67 -7.90
CA LYS A 196 26.20 -10.92 -8.69
C LYS A 196 25.11 -11.90 -8.27
N ALA A 197 23.91 -11.70 -8.83
CA ALA A 197 22.70 -12.27 -8.28
C ALA A 197 22.52 -13.76 -8.61
N HIS A 198 22.74 -14.13 -9.87
CA HIS A 198 22.33 -15.43 -10.41
C HIS A 198 23.38 -16.08 -11.32
N ASN A 199 23.21 -17.39 -11.57
CA ASN A 199 24.06 -18.13 -12.52
C ASN A 199 23.55 -18.05 -13.97
N GLY A 200 22.37 -17.49 -14.18
CA GLY A 200 21.78 -17.20 -15.50
C GLY A 200 21.23 -15.78 -15.56
N SER A 201 20.60 -15.42 -16.69
CA SER A 201 19.99 -14.11 -16.90
C SER A 201 19.03 -13.75 -15.79
N VAL A 202 19.04 -12.50 -15.31
CA VAL A 202 18.01 -11.99 -14.38
C VAL A 202 16.84 -11.50 -15.23
N ASN A 203 15.71 -12.19 -15.16
CA ASN A 203 14.57 -11.93 -16.04
C ASN A 203 13.57 -10.94 -15.43
N SER A 204 13.41 -10.94 -14.11
CA SER A 204 12.54 -10.02 -13.40
C SER A 204 13.09 -9.66 -12.03
N VAL A 205 12.92 -8.40 -11.64
CA VAL A 205 13.24 -7.84 -10.33
C VAL A 205 12.04 -7.05 -9.79
N SER A 206 11.85 -7.05 -8.48
CA SER A 206 10.80 -6.26 -7.83
C SER A 206 11.23 -5.86 -6.42
N PHE A 207 10.95 -4.61 -6.03
CA PHE A 207 11.10 -4.18 -4.64
C PHE A 207 9.97 -4.75 -3.78
N SER A 208 10.28 -5.05 -2.52
CA SER A 208 9.26 -5.28 -1.50
C SER A 208 8.44 -3.99 -1.29
N PRO A 209 7.18 -4.08 -0.82
CA PRO A 209 6.32 -2.91 -0.63
C PRO A 209 6.84 -1.88 0.39
N ASP A 210 7.73 -2.30 1.29
CA ASP A 210 8.42 -1.42 2.24
C ASP A 210 9.76 -0.88 1.70
N GLY A 211 10.21 -1.37 0.53
CA GLY A 211 11.47 -1.00 -0.12
C GLY A 211 12.72 -1.61 0.51
N SER A 212 12.59 -2.45 1.54
CA SER A 212 13.74 -3.01 2.27
C SER A 212 14.45 -4.14 1.51
N GLN A 213 13.73 -4.85 0.64
CA GLN A 213 14.24 -6.00 -0.08
C GLN A 213 13.99 -5.88 -1.59
N VAL A 214 14.80 -6.61 -2.36
CA VAL A 214 14.59 -6.88 -3.78
C VAL A 214 14.44 -8.38 -3.94
N VAL A 215 13.39 -8.81 -4.64
CA VAL A 215 13.27 -10.18 -5.15
C VAL A 215 13.69 -10.22 -6.60
N SER A 216 14.38 -11.29 -6.99
CA SER A 216 14.78 -11.54 -8.37
C SER A 216 14.48 -12.97 -8.80
N CYS A 217 14.22 -13.17 -10.09
CA CYS A 217 14.08 -14.49 -10.69
C CYS A 217 14.93 -14.63 -11.96
N SER A 218 15.34 -15.87 -12.27
CA SER A 218 16.37 -16.12 -13.29
C SER A 218 16.16 -17.38 -14.13
N ASP A 219 16.91 -17.45 -15.23
CA ASP A 219 17.17 -18.66 -16.02
C ASP A 219 17.77 -19.82 -15.19
N ASP A 220 18.38 -19.53 -14.03
CA ASP A 220 18.89 -20.56 -13.11
C ASP A 220 17.79 -21.29 -12.32
N ARG A 221 16.51 -20.97 -12.59
CA ARG A 221 15.31 -21.60 -12.01
C ARG A 221 15.07 -21.25 -10.53
N THR A 222 15.80 -20.29 -9.99
CA THR A 222 15.66 -19.86 -8.59
C THR A 222 15.09 -18.46 -8.47
N LEU A 223 14.36 -18.24 -7.37
CA LEU A 223 14.10 -16.90 -6.86
C LEU A 223 15.07 -16.59 -5.73
N ARG A 224 15.54 -15.34 -5.64
CA ARG A 224 16.46 -14.89 -4.58
C ARG A 224 16.01 -13.55 -4.03
N PHE A 225 16.35 -13.33 -2.76
CA PHE A 225 16.01 -12.14 -2.00
C PHE A 225 17.28 -11.42 -1.56
N TRP A 226 17.30 -10.11 -1.75
CA TRP A 226 18.44 -9.24 -1.51
C TRP A 226 18.02 -8.11 -0.61
N ASP A 227 18.86 -7.75 0.35
CA ASP A 227 18.67 -6.53 1.12
C ASP A 227 18.99 -5.34 0.21
N ALA A 228 18.05 -4.41 0.06
CA ALA A 228 18.16 -3.33 -0.90
C ALA A 228 19.26 -2.32 -0.57
N ARG A 229 19.72 -2.26 0.70
CA ARG A 229 20.71 -1.30 1.18
C ARG A 229 22.13 -1.82 1.10
N SER A 230 22.33 -3.10 1.45
CA SER A 230 23.64 -3.76 1.48
C SER A 230 23.93 -4.53 0.20
N GLY A 231 22.91 -5.03 -0.50
CA GLY A 231 23.05 -5.99 -1.59
C GLY A 231 23.30 -7.42 -1.12
N ASP A 232 23.23 -7.66 0.19
CA ASP A 232 23.46 -8.99 0.77
C ASP A 232 22.26 -9.91 0.53
N ILE A 233 22.54 -11.21 0.41
CA ILE A 233 21.49 -12.23 0.26
C ILE A 233 20.73 -12.41 1.58
N VAL A 234 19.40 -12.31 1.55
CA VAL A 234 18.55 -12.37 2.75
C VAL A 234 18.27 -13.81 3.17
N SER A 235 18.12 -14.71 2.20
CA SER A 235 17.70 -16.09 2.45
C SER A 235 18.26 -17.05 1.40
N LYS A 236 18.13 -18.35 1.66
CA LYS A 236 18.49 -19.37 0.65
C LYS A 236 17.62 -19.21 -0.60
N PRO A 237 18.11 -19.58 -1.79
CA PRO A 237 17.31 -19.53 -3.02
C PRO A 237 16.02 -20.34 -2.89
N TYR A 238 14.92 -19.81 -3.42
CA TYR A 238 13.64 -20.51 -3.41
C TYR A 238 13.61 -21.40 -4.65
N GLU A 239 13.61 -22.71 -4.41
CA GLU A 239 13.64 -23.77 -5.42
C GLU A 239 12.26 -24.43 -5.54
N GLY A 240 11.88 -24.80 -6.75
CA GLY A 240 10.65 -25.58 -6.99
C GLY A 240 10.17 -25.53 -8.44
N HIS A 241 10.42 -24.42 -9.15
CA HIS A 241 10.22 -24.36 -10.58
C HIS A 241 11.16 -25.32 -11.32
N THR A 242 10.64 -26.01 -12.33
CA THR A 242 11.41 -27.05 -13.06
C THR A 242 12.19 -26.47 -14.24
N ASN A 243 11.95 -25.20 -14.58
CA ASN A 243 12.55 -24.50 -15.70
C ASN A 243 12.74 -23.00 -15.39
N ARG A 244 13.25 -22.23 -16.37
CA ARG A 244 13.57 -20.80 -16.26
C ARG A 244 12.38 -19.98 -15.79
N LEU A 245 12.64 -18.96 -14.98
CA LEU A 245 11.64 -18.04 -14.47
C LEU A 245 11.62 -16.76 -15.30
N PHE A 246 10.45 -16.22 -15.57
CA PHE A 246 10.32 -14.99 -16.36
C PHE A 246 9.81 -13.80 -15.56
N SER A 247 8.97 -14.03 -14.55
CA SER A 247 8.33 -12.94 -13.81
C SER A 247 8.26 -13.25 -12.33
N VAL A 248 8.42 -12.20 -11.53
CA VAL A 248 8.21 -12.22 -10.10
C VAL A 248 7.45 -10.96 -9.67
N ALA A 249 6.56 -11.08 -8.70
CA ALA A 249 5.83 -9.94 -8.13
C ALA A 249 5.61 -10.12 -6.63
N TYR A 250 5.84 -9.09 -5.85
CA TYR A 250 5.43 -9.05 -4.44
C TYR A 250 3.93 -8.85 -4.31
N SER A 251 3.33 -9.47 -3.30
CA SER A 251 2.00 -9.07 -2.83
C SER A 251 2.07 -7.67 -2.22
N PRO A 252 0.98 -6.88 -2.26
CA PRO A 252 0.96 -5.51 -1.72
C PRO A 252 1.31 -5.41 -0.22
N ASN A 253 1.07 -6.49 0.53
CA ASN A 253 1.41 -6.59 1.96
C ASN A 253 2.83 -7.13 2.23
N GLY A 254 3.56 -7.58 1.20
CA GLY A 254 4.91 -8.12 1.32
C GLY A 254 4.99 -9.55 1.88
N THR A 255 3.86 -10.16 2.23
CA THR A 255 3.82 -11.51 2.81
C THR A 255 4.16 -12.58 1.77
N TYR A 256 3.75 -12.38 0.52
CA TYR A 256 3.85 -13.36 -0.53
C TYR A 256 4.61 -12.83 -1.74
N VAL A 257 5.17 -13.77 -2.50
CA VAL A 257 5.71 -13.53 -3.83
C VAL A 257 5.05 -14.50 -4.80
N ALA A 258 4.64 -14.00 -5.96
CA ALA A 258 4.15 -14.80 -7.07
C ALA A 258 5.28 -14.92 -8.10
N SER A 259 5.41 -16.10 -8.71
CA SER A 259 6.37 -16.34 -9.78
C SER A 259 5.77 -17.12 -10.93
N GLY A 260 6.23 -16.83 -12.14
CA GLY A 260 5.86 -17.52 -13.37
C GLY A 260 7.07 -17.82 -14.24
N GLY A 261 7.02 -18.92 -14.99
CA GLY A 261 8.14 -19.34 -15.83
C GLY A 261 7.79 -20.28 -16.99
N VAL A 262 8.84 -20.83 -17.59
CA VAL A 262 8.79 -21.73 -18.76
C VAL A 262 8.06 -23.05 -18.45
N ASP A 263 8.03 -23.46 -17.19
CA ASP A 263 7.31 -24.68 -16.76
C ASP A 263 5.79 -24.54 -16.82
N GLY A 264 5.27 -23.38 -17.21
CA GLY A 264 3.84 -23.11 -17.38
C GLY A 264 3.09 -22.99 -16.05
N THR A 265 3.80 -22.88 -14.92
CA THR A 265 3.19 -22.79 -13.60
C THR A 265 3.26 -21.38 -13.03
N VAL A 266 2.25 -21.01 -12.25
CA VAL A 266 2.31 -19.88 -11.31
C VAL A 266 2.48 -20.46 -9.90
N ARG A 267 3.43 -19.95 -9.13
CA ARG A 267 3.67 -20.37 -7.74
C ARG A 267 3.60 -19.20 -6.79
N ILE A 268 3.08 -19.46 -5.60
CA ILE A 268 3.00 -18.49 -4.50
C ILE A 268 3.94 -18.93 -3.39
N TRP A 269 4.80 -18.02 -2.97
CA TRP A 269 5.83 -18.24 -1.96
C TRP A 269 5.57 -17.35 -0.76
N ASP A 270 5.64 -17.92 0.43
CA ASP A 270 5.63 -17.16 1.68
C ASP A 270 7.06 -16.66 1.95
N VAL A 271 7.21 -15.33 2.03
CA VAL A 271 8.50 -14.66 2.16
C VAL A 271 9.16 -14.99 3.50
N ARG A 272 8.37 -15.15 4.57
CA ARG A 272 8.88 -15.39 5.94
C ARG A 272 9.36 -16.82 6.13
N THR A 273 8.64 -17.79 5.57
CA THR A 273 8.92 -19.22 5.77
C THR A 273 9.81 -19.83 4.70
N ALA A 274 10.01 -19.11 3.59
CA ALA A 274 10.72 -19.59 2.41
C ALA A 274 10.11 -20.87 1.81
N ARG A 275 8.79 -21.01 1.90
CA ARG A 275 8.04 -22.17 1.41
C ARG A 275 6.98 -21.74 0.42
N GLN A 276 6.69 -22.66 -0.51
CA GLN A 276 5.53 -22.54 -1.37
C GLN A 276 4.26 -22.71 -0.51
N VAL A 277 3.26 -21.84 -0.73
CA VAL A 277 2.04 -21.77 0.10
C VAL A 277 1.06 -22.89 -0.20
N ASP A 278 0.86 -23.21 -1.48
CA ASP A 278 -0.06 -24.25 -1.97
C ASP A 278 0.48 -24.86 -3.27
N GLU A 279 -0.19 -25.85 -3.83
CA GLU A 279 0.15 -26.45 -5.11
C GLU A 279 0.28 -25.42 -6.24
N PRO A 280 1.23 -25.60 -7.18
CA PRO A 280 1.40 -24.69 -8.30
C PRO A 280 0.12 -24.61 -9.15
N PHE A 281 -0.22 -23.41 -9.60
CA PHE A 281 -1.31 -23.23 -10.55
C PHE A 281 -0.84 -23.69 -11.94
N LYS A 282 -1.48 -24.73 -12.48
CA LYS A 282 -1.12 -25.40 -13.75
C LYS A 282 -2.17 -25.16 -14.85
N GLU A 283 -2.80 -24.00 -14.84
CA GLU A 283 -3.89 -23.69 -15.78
C GLU A 283 -3.37 -23.30 -17.18
N HIS A 284 -2.18 -22.71 -17.25
CA HIS A 284 -1.54 -22.35 -18.51
C HIS A 284 -0.96 -23.57 -19.24
N ARG A 285 -1.03 -23.55 -20.58
CA ARG A 285 -0.43 -24.56 -21.47
C ARG A 285 0.87 -24.10 -22.11
N GLY A 286 1.19 -22.83 -21.97
CA GLY A 286 2.41 -22.19 -22.46
C GLY A 286 3.24 -21.60 -21.33
N TRP A 287 4.33 -20.91 -21.69
CA TRP A 287 5.20 -20.25 -20.72
C TRP A 287 4.46 -19.09 -20.05
N VAL A 288 4.49 -19.02 -18.73
CA VAL A 288 3.99 -17.86 -18.00
C VAL A 288 5.03 -16.75 -18.08
N GLN A 289 4.75 -15.72 -18.88
CA GLN A 289 5.70 -14.63 -19.14
C GLN A 289 5.60 -13.51 -18.10
N SER A 290 4.42 -13.31 -17.51
CA SER A 290 4.18 -12.23 -16.56
C SER A 290 3.19 -12.65 -15.48
N VAL A 291 3.47 -12.25 -14.24
CA VAL A 291 2.56 -12.38 -13.10
C VAL A 291 2.40 -11.03 -12.41
N ALA A 292 1.22 -10.76 -11.87
CA ALA A 292 0.94 -9.54 -11.11
C ALA A 292 -0.06 -9.83 -9.98
N PHE A 293 0.16 -9.25 -8.81
CA PHE A 293 -0.84 -9.24 -7.75
C PHE A 293 -1.86 -8.13 -7.97
N SER A 294 -3.11 -8.39 -7.60
CA SER A 294 -4.11 -7.34 -7.44
C SER A 294 -3.73 -6.40 -6.29
N PRO A 295 -4.16 -5.13 -6.32
CA PRO A 295 -3.90 -4.16 -5.23
C PRO A 295 -4.43 -4.61 -3.85
N CYS A 296 -5.49 -5.42 -3.83
CA CYS A 296 -6.02 -6.03 -2.60
C CYS A 296 -5.22 -7.25 -2.12
N GLY A 297 -4.33 -7.80 -2.96
CA GLY A 297 -3.50 -8.95 -2.64
C GLY A 297 -4.19 -10.31 -2.68
N TYR A 298 -5.49 -10.37 -2.99
CA TYR A 298 -6.25 -11.63 -3.01
C TYR A 298 -6.22 -12.36 -4.35
N TYR A 299 -5.86 -11.66 -5.43
CA TYR A 299 -5.82 -12.24 -6.77
C TYR A 299 -4.41 -12.15 -7.35
N VAL A 300 -4.06 -13.16 -8.12
CA VAL A 300 -2.90 -13.16 -9.00
C VAL A 300 -3.39 -13.30 -10.42
N ALA A 301 -2.97 -12.35 -11.25
CA ALA A 301 -3.11 -12.47 -12.68
C ALA A 301 -1.83 -13.06 -13.29
N SER A 302 -1.99 -13.83 -14.36
CA SER A 302 -0.89 -14.39 -15.14
C SER A 302 -1.15 -14.29 -16.63
N GLY A 303 -0.13 -13.85 -17.37
CA GLY A 303 -0.13 -13.77 -18.83
C GLY A 303 0.84 -14.78 -19.42
N SER A 304 0.44 -15.47 -20.49
CA SER A 304 1.17 -16.62 -21.02
C SER A 304 1.33 -16.63 -22.53
N GLY A 305 2.33 -17.38 -23.00
CA GLY A 305 2.54 -17.72 -24.41
C GLY A 305 1.39 -18.52 -25.05
N ASP A 306 0.47 -19.06 -24.24
CA ASP A 306 -0.78 -19.66 -24.73
C ASP A 306 -1.87 -18.63 -25.10
N LYS A 307 -1.52 -17.34 -25.10
CA LYS A 307 -2.38 -16.20 -25.47
C LYS A 307 -3.47 -15.88 -24.46
N LYS A 308 -3.47 -16.54 -23.29
CA LYS A 308 -4.46 -16.32 -22.24
C LYS A 308 -3.93 -15.42 -21.14
N ILE A 309 -4.89 -14.74 -20.50
CA ILE A 309 -4.70 -14.12 -19.20
C ILE A 309 -5.61 -14.85 -18.23
N ILE A 310 -5.07 -15.25 -17.08
CA ILE A 310 -5.82 -15.95 -16.05
C ILE A 310 -5.73 -15.15 -14.76
N ILE A 311 -6.86 -14.87 -14.13
CA ILE A 311 -6.95 -14.27 -12.80
C ILE A 311 -7.43 -15.34 -11.84
N ARG A 312 -6.68 -15.54 -10.76
CA ARG A 312 -6.97 -16.57 -9.77
C ARG A 312 -6.90 -16.02 -8.36
N SER A 313 -7.88 -16.39 -7.55
CA SER A 313 -7.86 -16.14 -6.11
C SER A 313 -6.79 -17.00 -5.43
N ILE A 314 -6.01 -16.38 -4.54
CA ILE A 314 -5.03 -17.07 -3.69
C ILE A 314 -5.55 -17.35 -2.28
N LEU A 315 -6.81 -17.01 -1.99
CA LEU A 315 -7.51 -17.42 -0.77
C LEU A 315 -8.20 -18.78 -1.02
N GLY A 316 -7.73 -19.84 -0.36
CA GLY A 316 -8.32 -21.18 -0.51
C GLY A 316 -8.29 -22.02 0.77
N LYS A 317 -9.49 -22.45 1.22
CA LYS A 317 -9.84 -23.38 2.33
C LYS A 317 -9.71 -22.84 3.77
N ALA A 318 -10.78 -22.20 4.25
CA ALA A 318 -11.19 -22.49 5.62
C ALA A 318 -11.64 -23.96 5.63
N THR A 319 -10.91 -24.83 6.33
CA THR A 319 -11.35 -26.19 6.64
C THR A 319 -12.67 -26.10 7.41
N GLU A 320 -13.77 -26.56 6.82
CA GLU A 320 -14.96 -26.84 7.60
C GLU A 320 -14.68 -28.00 8.57
N PRO A 321 -15.15 -27.92 9.82
CA PRO A 321 -15.12 -29.07 10.71
C PRO A 321 -16.02 -30.15 10.11
N SER A 322 -15.49 -31.36 9.99
CA SER A 322 -16.21 -32.55 9.56
C SER A 322 -17.54 -32.70 10.29
N GLU A 323 -18.62 -32.85 9.52
CA GLU A 323 -19.95 -33.20 10.00
C GLU A 323 -19.93 -34.51 10.82
N SER A 324 -20.28 -34.41 12.10
CA SER A 324 -20.94 -35.48 12.83
C SER A 324 -22.19 -34.89 13.46
N SER A 325 -23.35 -35.21 12.89
CA SER A 325 -24.66 -34.73 13.33
C SER A 325 -25.32 -35.75 14.26
N ASP A 326 -25.85 -35.24 15.38
CA ASP A 326 -26.97 -35.83 16.12
C ASP A 326 -27.74 -34.70 16.88
N THR A 327 -28.67 -34.04 16.18
CA THR A 327 -29.98 -33.47 16.64
C THR A 327 -30.01 -32.37 17.75
N PRO A 328 -31.16 -31.68 18.00
CA PRO A 328 -31.70 -30.59 17.19
C PRO A 328 -32.06 -29.31 17.99
N GLU A 329 -32.38 -28.24 17.24
CA GLU A 329 -33.21 -27.07 17.59
C GLU A 329 -32.85 -26.20 18.82
N ASP A 330 -32.43 -24.96 18.57
CA ASP A 330 -33.11 -23.80 19.20
C ASP A 330 -32.88 -22.50 18.42
N GLU A 331 -33.91 -21.65 18.42
CA GLU A 331 -33.99 -20.36 17.74
C GLU A 331 -33.04 -19.31 18.34
N GLY A 332 -32.38 -18.51 17.49
CA GLY A 332 -31.87 -17.20 17.91
C GLY A 332 -30.54 -16.79 17.28
N THR A 333 -30.51 -15.55 16.79
CA THR A 333 -29.33 -14.74 16.42
C THR A 333 -28.85 -14.84 14.97
N LEU A 334 -29.61 -14.20 14.07
CA LEU A 334 -29.04 -13.60 12.86
C LEU A 334 -28.15 -12.42 13.30
N LEU A 335 -26.83 -12.54 13.11
CA LEU A 335 -25.85 -11.47 12.82
C LEU A 335 -24.44 -12.01 13.13
N GLN A 336 -23.79 -12.62 12.15
CA GLN A 336 -22.33 -12.74 12.10
C GLN A 336 -21.93 -13.19 10.70
N ASN A 337 -21.39 -12.26 9.90
CA ASN A 337 -20.27 -12.45 8.97
C ASN A 337 -20.27 -11.34 7.91
N GLU A 338 -19.57 -10.25 8.18
CA GLU A 338 -19.06 -9.37 7.12
C GLU A 338 -17.59 -9.06 7.41
N ASN A 339 -16.72 -9.90 6.85
CA ASN A 339 -15.28 -9.69 6.80
C ASN A 339 -14.96 -8.66 5.71
N THR A 340 -15.20 -7.39 6.00
CA THR A 340 -14.87 -6.29 5.08
C THR A 340 -13.40 -5.89 5.29
N GLN A 341 -12.49 -6.54 4.56
CA GLN A 341 -11.06 -6.17 4.52
C GLN A 341 -10.75 -5.40 3.23
N ILE A 342 -10.15 -4.22 3.37
CA ILE A 342 -10.09 -3.16 2.33
C ILE A 342 -8.64 -2.76 2.08
N PHE A 343 -8.09 -2.94 0.86
CA PHE A 343 -6.81 -2.34 0.45
C PHE A 343 -6.69 -2.01 -1.06
N GLY A 344 -6.44 -0.72 -1.34
CA GLY A 344 -6.10 -0.04 -2.61
C GLY A 344 -5.85 1.46 -2.31
N GLN A 345 -5.34 2.28 -3.25
CA GLN A 345 -5.34 3.75 -3.08
C GLN A 345 -6.81 4.22 -3.13
N MET A 346 -7.36 4.52 -1.96
CA MET A 346 -8.75 4.97 -1.82
C MET A 346 -8.84 6.48 -1.97
N SER A 347 -9.85 6.97 -2.70
CA SER A 347 -10.27 8.38 -2.61
C SER A 347 -10.70 8.71 -1.18
N LEU A 348 -10.74 9.99 -0.81
CA LEU A 348 -11.22 10.41 0.51
C LEU A 348 -12.65 9.90 0.79
N GLU A 349 -13.49 9.85 -0.23
CA GLU A 349 -14.86 9.29 -0.18
C GLU A 349 -14.85 7.78 0.07
N GLN A 350 -13.99 7.04 -0.61
CA GLN A 350 -13.86 5.59 -0.39
C GLN A 350 -13.37 5.24 1.02
N ILE A 351 -12.47 6.05 1.59
CA ILE A 351 -12.03 5.92 2.98
C ILE A 351 -13.19 6.26 3.93
N PHE A 352 -13.93 7.33 3.62
CA PHE A 352 -15.09 7.73 4.40
C PHE A 352 -16.14 6.61 4.45
N ASP A 353 -16.50 6.06 3.29
CA ASP A 353 -17.45 4.95 3.19
C ASP A 353 -16.97 3.72 3.95
N CYS A 354 -15.68 3.38 3.86
CA CYS A 354 -15.06 2.31 4.65
C CYS A 354 -15.24 2.52 6.16
N LEU A 355 -15.02 3.75 6.65
CA LEU A 355 -15.17 4.07 8.07
C LEU A 355 -16.62 3.94 8.52
N VAL A 356 -17.57 4.37 7.68
CA VAL A 356 -19.01 4.23 7.95
C VAL A 356 -19.41 2.74 7.96
N VAL A 357 -19.00 1.96 6.96
CA VAL A 357 -19.25 0.51 6.88
C VAL A 357 -18.64 -0.24 8.08
N THR A 358 -17.50 0.21 8.59
CA THR A 358 -16.85 -0.38 9.79
C THR A 358 -17.44 0.10 11.12
N GLY A 359 -18.55 0.86 11.08
CA GLY A 359 -19.35 1.24 12.23
C GLY A 359 -19.12 2.65 12.79
N CYS A 360 -18.36 3.51 12.09
CA CYS A 360 -18.28 4.93 12.46
C CYS A 360 -19.56 5.66 12.06
N VAL A 361 -20.04 6.58 12.89
CA VAL A 361 -21.25 7.38 12.58
C VAL A 361 -20.90 8.46 11.55
N ASP A 362 -21.64 8.49 10.44
CA ASP A 362 -21.60 9.58 9.46
C ASP A 362 -22.32 10.83 10.02
N LEU A 363 -21.56 11.89 10.27
CA LEU A 363 -22.07 13.17 10.76
C LEU A 363 -22.17 14.26 9.68
N SER A 364 -21.97 13.91 8.40
CA SER A 364 -22.00 14.84 7.27
C SER A 364 -23.36 15.51 7.10
N SER A 365 -24.45 14.75 7.26
CA SER A 365 -25.83 15.27 7.21
C SER A 365 -26.34 15.85 8.54
N HIS A 366 -25.61 15.60 9.63
CA HIS A 366 -25.96 16.04 10.99
C HIS A 366 -25.37 17.39 11.36
N MET A 367 -24.47 17.93 10.52
CA MET A 367 -23.91 19.25 10.69
C MET A 367 -24.90 20.34 10.30
N ASN A 368 -24.93 21.41 11.09
CA ASN A 368 -25.76 22.57 10.81
C ASN A 368 -25.20 23.35 9.62
N THR A 369 -25.84 23.21 8.45
CA THR A 369 -25.45 23.82 7.18
C THR A 369 -25.65 25.33 7.13
N ASN A 370 -26.32 25.93 8.12
CA ASN A 370 -26.47 27.39 8.22
C ASN A 370 -25.26 28.10 8.85
N GLN A 371 -24.21 27.37 9.22
CA GLN A 371 -22.99 27.93 9.78
C GLN A 371 -21.83 27.90 8.76
N ASP A 372 -21.68 28.98 8.00
CA ASP A 372 -20.43 29.32 7.27
C ASP A 372 -19.22 29.57 8.21
N THR A 373 -19.39 29.40 9.52
CA THR A 373 -18.54 29.93 10.60
C THR A 373 -17.90 28.85 11.44
N ALA A 374 -17.47 27.75 10.83
CA ALA A 374 -16.49 26.91 11.48
C ALA A 374 -15.23 27.77 11.72
N MET A 375 -14.90 28.04 12.99
CA MET A 375 -13.76 28.89 13.35
C MET A 375 -12.52 28.01 13.50
N ILE A 376 -11.43 28.34 12.80
CA ILE A 376 -10.14 27.65 12.93
C ILE A 376 -9.53 28.04 14.28
N VAL A 377 -9.27 27.07 15.14
CA VAL A 377 -8.76 27.32 16.50
C VAL A 377 -7.24 27.09 16.61
N SER A 378 -6.62 26.32 15.70
CA SER A 378 -5.15 26.26 15.58
C SER A 378 -4.71 25.61 14.26
N GLY A 379 -3.59 26.07 13.69
CA GLY A 379 -2.89 25.46 12.56
C GLY A 379 -1.60 24.79 13.02
N GLY A 380 -1.70 23.56 13.50
CA GLY A 380 -0.55 22.68 13.75
C GLY A 380 -0.26 21.80 12.53
N GLY A 381 0.95 21.22 12.45
CA GLY A 381 1.52 20.61 11.24
C GLY A 381 0.79 19.44 10.57
N PHE A 382 -0.41 19.05 11.00
CA PHE A 382 -1.14 17.88 10.48
C PHE A 382 -2.64 18.08 10.17
N GLY A 383 -3.21 19.27 10.38
CA GLY A 383 -4.62 19.56 10.06
C GLY A 383 -5.19 20.75 10.81
N ASP A 384 -6.32 21.29 10.32
CA ASP A 384 -7.03 22.38 10.97
C ASP A 384 -8.07 21.83 11.95
N ILE A 385 -8.09 22.38 13.17
CA ILE A 385 -9.17 22.13 14.13
C ILE A 385 -10.21 23.23 13.97
N TRP A 386 -11.42 22.81 13.66
CA TRP A 386 -12.59 23.66 13.51
C TRP A 386 -13.56 23.42 14.64
N LYS A 387 -14.21 24.48 15.12
CA LYS A 387 -15.36 24.36 16.01
C LYS A 387 -16.65 24.43 15.19
N GLY A 388 -17.61 23.55 15.42
CA GLY A 388 -18.92 23.56 14.74
C GLY A 388 -20.06 23.09 15.65
N ASP A 389 -21.28 23.11 15.11
CA ASP A 389 -22.50 22.67 15.81
C ASP A 389 -23.27 21.63 15.00
N LEU A 390 -23.74 20.57 15.66
CA LEU A 390 -24.68 19.62 15.09
C LEU A 390 -26.10 20.20 15.07
N ASN A 391 -26.99 19.65 14.23
CA ASN A 391 -28.40 20.06 14.09
C ASN A 391 -29.19 20.04 15.40
N ASN A 392 -28.74 19.25 16.38
CA ASN A 392 -29.35 19.14 17.70
C ASN A 392 -28.80 20.18 18.72
N GLY A 393 -27.91 21.09 18.30
CA GLY A 393 -27.31 22.13 19.15
C GLY A 393 -26.04 21.69 19.90
N THR A 394 -25.52 20.49 19.66
CA THR A 394 -24.28 20.01 20.30
C THR A 394 -23.04 20.65 19.67
N LYS A 395 -22.19 21.26 20.50
CA LYS A 395 -20.90 21.81 20.06
C LYS A 395 -19.88 20.70 19.84
N VAL A 396 -19.18 20.75 18.72
CA VAL A 396 -18.20 19.73 18.32
C VAL A 396 -16.90 20.34 17.83
N ALA A 397 -15.83 19.57 17.99
CA ALA A 397 -14.53 19.81 17.39
C ALA A 397 -14.38 18.92 16.14
N ILE A 398 -14.05 19.53 15.01
CA ILE A 398 -13.76 18.85 13.76
C ILE A 398 -12.27 18.99 13.49
N LYS A 399 -11.53 17.89 13.54
CA LYS A 399 -10.14 17.88 13.08
C LYS A 399 -10.15 17.39 11.64
N ALA A 400 -9.86 18.30 10.71
CA ALA A 400 -9.86 18.05 9.27
C ALA A 400 -8.43 17.98 8.75
N TRP A 401 -8.12 16.93 7.97
CA TRP A 401 -6.80 16.79 7.35
C TRP A 401 -6.73 17.65 6.10
N ARG A 402 -5.76 18.58 6.05
CA ARG A 402 -5.53 19.42 4.86
C ARG A 402 -5.04 18.54 3.71
N SER A 403 -5.78 18.50 2.60
CA SER A 403 -5.19 18.28 1.28
C SER A 403 -4.66 19.64 0.82
N ASN A 404 -3.37 19.90 1.01
CA ASN A 404 -2.81 21.08 0.36
C ASN A 404 -3.00 20.91 -1.15
N MET A 405 -3.66 21.86 -1.79
CA MET A 405 -3.91 21.95 -3.24
C MET A 405 -2.63 21.99 -4.11
N LEU A 406 -1.46 21.65 -3.57
CA LEU A 406 -0.16 21.64 -4.24
C LEU A 406 0.76 20.47 -3.86
N GLU A 407 0.41 19.62 -2.91
CA GLU A 407 1.11 18.35 -2.65
C GLU A 407 0.07 17.30 -2.24
N GLN A 408 -0.03 16.23 -3.03
CA GLN A 408 -0.91 15.10 -2.75
C GLN A 408 -0.69 14.61 -1.31
N CYS A 409 -1.77 14.51 -0.52
CA CYS A 409 -1.71 13.97 0.84
C CYS A 409 -1.12 12.56 0.76
N SER A 410 0.05 12.33 1.37
CA SER A 410 0.76 11.07 1.21
C SER A 410 -0.10 9.90 1.70
N TYR A 411 -0.15 8.81 0.94
CA TYR A 411 -0.91 7.60 1.30
C TYR A 411 -0.58 7.10 2.72
N LYS A 412 0.65 7.34 3.20
CA LYS A 412 1.07 7.08 4.58
C LYS A 412 0.26 7.88 5.62
N THR A 413 -0.04 9.14 5.34
CA THR A 413 -0.82 10.04 6.22
C THR A 413 -2.30 9.63 6.25
N LEU A 414 -2.85 9.26 5.10
CA LEU A 414 -4.25 8.81 4.99
C LEU A 414 -4.49 7.43 5.65
N LYS A 415 -3.57 6.47 5.45
CA LYS A 415 -3.61 5.17 6.14
C LYS A 415 -3.50 5.33 7.66
N ARG A 416 -2.68 6.29 8.12
CA ARG A 416 -2.56 6.64 9.54
C ARG A 416 -3.87 7.21 10.10
N ALA A 417 -4.49 8.18 9.41
CA ALA A 417 -5.77 8.76 9.81
C ALA A 417 -6.90 7.72 9.90
N ALA A 418 -7.00 6.81 8.92
CA ALA A 418 -7.99 5.74 8.92
C ALA A 418 -7.79 4.77 10.09
N ARG A 419 -6.53 4.44 10.43
CA ARG A 419 -6.20 3.62 11.61
C ARG A 419 -6.57 4.34 12.90
N GLU A 420 -6.24 5.64 13.01
CA GLU A 420 -6.59 6.46 14.16
C GLU A 420 -8.10 6.44 14.43
N LEU A 421 -8.91 6.64 13.39
CA LEU A 421 -10.36 6.61 13.48
C LEU A 421 -10.92 5.23 13.85
N HIS A 422 -10.38 4.16 13.29
CA HIS A 422 -10.86 2.80 13.53
C HIS A 422 -10.68 2.37 15.00
N TYR A 423 -9.53 2.63 15.60
CA TYR A 423 -9.29 2.28 17.00
C TYR A 423 -9.99 3.24 17.95
N TRP A 424 -9.96 4.54 17.65
CA TRP A 424 -10.58 5.54 18.52
C TRP A 424 -12.10 5.35 18.62
N SER A 425 -12.79 5.03 17.51
CA SER A 425 -14.24 4.74 17.52
C SER A 425 -14.65 3.59 18.46
N ARG A 426 -13.71 2.72 18.85
CA ARG A 426 -13.94 1.56 19.72
C ARG A 426 -13.51 1.77 21.16
N MET A 427 -12.79 2.87 21.46
CA MET A 427 -12.37 3.17 22.82
C MET A 427 -13.53 3.80 23.60
N LYS A 428 -13.89 3.14 24.71
CA LYS A 428 -14.92 3.62 25.64
C LYS A 428 -14.35 3.63 27.05
N HIS A 429 -13.90 4.80 27.48
CA HIS A 429 -13.36 5.00 28.82
C HIS A 429 -13.51 6.47 29.24
N LYS A 430 -13.81 6.74 30.51
CA LYS A 430 -14.08 8.10 31.03
C LYS A 430 -12.91 9.08 30.85
N ASN A 431 -11.68 8.56 30.79
CA ASN A 431 -10.45 9.35 30.60
C ASN A 431 -9.88 9.25 29.18
N ILE A 432 -10.67 8.81 28.21
CA ILE A 432 -10.35 8.84 26.78
C ILE A 432 -11.37 9.76 26.13
N HIS A 433 -10.90 10.80 25.44
CA HIS A 433 -11.78 11.74 24.75
C HIS A 433 -12.60 10.98 23.71
N GLN A 434 -13.91 11.21 23.61
CA GLN A 434 -14.78 10.37 22.80
C GLN A 434 -14.87 10.85 21.36
N LEU A 435 -14.67 9.92 20.41
CA LEU A 435 -15.00 10.14 19.01
C LEU A 435 -16.51 10.00 18.81
N MET A 436 -17.16 11.02 18.26
CA MET A 436 -18.59 11.01 17.97
C MET A 436 -18.89 10.42 16.59
N GLY A 437 -18.01 10.68 15.62
CA GLY A 437 -18.19 10.21 14.25
C GLY A 437 -17.17 10.77 13.28
N VAL A 438 -17.41 10.54 11.99
CA VAL A 438 -16.60 11.01 10.88
C VAL A 438 -17.42 11.94 9.99
N ILE A 439 -16.75 12.82 9.24
CA ILE A 439 -17.40 13.77 8.35
C ILE A 439 -16.61 13.99 7.05
N MET A 440 -17.32 14.14 5.94
CA MET A 440 -16.78 14.78 4.72
C MET A 440 -16.98 16.30 4.81
N PHE A 441 -16.06 16.98 5.49
CA PHE A 441 -16.15 18.40 5.77
C PHE A 441 -15.89 19.24 4.53
N LYS A 442 -16.79 20.20 4.25
CA LYS A 442 -16.79 21.05 3.04
C LYS A 442 -16.71 20.26 1.72
N GLY A 443 -17.16 19.00 1.73
CA GLY A 443 -17.17 18.11 0.56
C GLY A 443 -15.81 17.65 0.05
N ILE A 444 -14.70 18.05 0.69
CA ILE A 444 -13.34 17.77 0.19
C ILE A 444 -12.34 17.36 1.28
N TYR A 445 -12.69 17.50 2.56
CA TYR A 445 -11.81 17.12 3.66
C TYR A 445 -12.44 15.98 4.45
N LEU A 446 -11.71 14.87 4.58
CA LEU A 446 -12.03 13.90 5.62
C LEU A 446 -11.78 14.57 6.98
N GLY A 447 -12.69 14.37 7.93
CA GLY A 447 -12.59 14.92 9.26
C GLY A 447 -13.10 13.95 10.32
N MET A 448 -12.51 14.05 11.51
CA MET A 448 -13.03 13.41 12.71
C MET A 448 -13.86 14.40 13.51
N VAL A 449 -14.95 13.96 14.10
CA VAL A 449 -15.83 14.78 14.94
C VAL A 449 -15.82 14.25 16.36
N SER A 450 -15.53 15.12 17.30
CA SER A 450 -15.49 14.82 18.73
C SER A 450 -16.18 15.92 19.53
N GLU A 451 -16.47 15.65 20.80
CA GLU A 451 -17.08 16.65 21.67
C GLU A 451 -16.14 17.86 21.85
N TRP A 452 -16.70 19.06 21.75
CA TRP A 452 -15.96 20.28 22.07
C TRP A 452 -15.81 20.46 23.58
N LEU A 453 -14.58 20.33 24.10
CA LEU A 453 -14.29 20.54 25.52
C LEU A 453 -13.88 22.01 25.78
N GLU A 454 -14.73 22.75 26.49
CA GLU A 454 -14.55 24.21 26.72
C GLU A 454 -13.32 24.57 27.55
N ASN A 455 -12.86 23.64 28.40
CA ASN A 455 -11.69 23.83 29.26
C ASN A 455 -10.35 23.66 28.51
N GLY A 456 -10.37 23.16 27.27
CA GLY A 456 -9.19 23.06 26.41
C GLY A 456 -8.21 21.97 26.85
N ASN A 457 -6.94 22.14 26.47
CA ASN A 457 -5.88 21.20 26.85
C ASN A 457 -5.42 21.41 28.31
N LEU A 458 -4.79 20.38 28.88
CA LEU A 458 -4.33 20.32 30.27
C LEU A 458 -3.40 21.49 30.62
N HIS A 459 -2.53 21.89 29.67
CA HIS A 459 -1.62 23.01 29.89
C HIS A 459 -2.36 24.35 30.04
N GLU A 460 -3.38 24.60 29.22
CA GLU A 460 -4.22 25.79 29.33
C GLU A 460 -5.13 25.74 30.55
N TYR A 461 -5.69 24.57 30.87
CA TYR A 461 -6.56 24.36 32.01
C TYR A 461 -5.85 24.64 33.33
N LEU A 462 -4.65 24.10 33.52
CA LEU A 462 -3.85 24.32 34.75
C LEU A 462 -3.39 25.77 34.89
N ARG A 463 -3.22 26.50 33.78
CA ARG A 463 -2.91 27.93 33.82
C ARG A 463 -4.11 28.76 34.28
N LYS A 464 -5.31 28.40 33.83
CA LYS A 464 -6.57 29.07 34.21
C LYS A 464 -7.04 28.67 35.62
N ASN A 465 -6.70 27.46 36.06
CA ASN A 465 -7.11 26.88 37.34
C ASN A 465 -5.88 26.42 38.15
N PRO A 466 -5.17 27.34 38.82
CA PRO A 466 -3.95 27.02 39.57
C PRO A 466 -4.18 26.01 40.70
N ASP A 467 -5.38 26.02 41.28
CA ASP A 467 -5.80 25.18 42.41
C ASP A 467 -6.41 23.84 41.99
N ALA A 468 -6.43 23.53 40.68
CA ALA A 468 -6.93 22.24 40.20
C ALA A 468 -6.16 21.08 40.83
N ASP A 469 -6.86 19.99 41.13
CA ASP A 469 -6.26 18.79 41.70
C ASP A 469 -5.38 18.09 40.65
N ARG A 470 -4.11 18.50 40.61
CA ARG A 470 -3.09 17.94 39.70
C ARG A 470 -2.89 16.45 39.94
N HIS A 471 -3.05 15.98 41.17
CA HIS A 471 -2.92 14.57 41.50
C HIS A 471 -4.07 13.76 40.88
N GLN A 472 -5.30 14.25 41.00
CA GLN A 472 -6.44 13.63 40.33
C GLN A 472 -6.30 13.64 38.81
N LEU A 473 -5.83 14.74 38.21
CA LEU A 473 -5.54 14.80 36.77
C LEU A 473 -4.44 13.81 36.35
N CYS A 474 -3.44 13.55 37.21
CA CYS A 474 -2.46 12.49 36.96
C CYS A 474 -3.12 11.10 36.95
N LEU A 475 -4.00 10.83 37.92
CA LEU A 475 -4.75 9.57 37.99
C LEU A 475 -5.64 9.37 36.78
N ASP A 476 -6.28 10.44 36.30
CA ASP A 476 -7.12 10.43 35.11
C ASP A 476 -6.32 10.03 33.87
N VAL A 477 -5.19 10.69 33.61
CA VAL A 477 -4.32 10.36 32.47
C VAL A 477 -3.72 8.95 32.63
N ALA A 478 -3.29 8.56 33.84
CA ALA A 478 -2.80 7.21 34.08
C ALA A 478 -3.88 6.13 33.85
N SER A 479 -5.13 6.41 34.23
CA SER A 479 -6.26 5.52 34.01
C SER A 479 -6.57 5.36 32.52
N GLY A 480 -6.57 6.47 31.76
CA GLY A 480 -6.73 6.43 30.31
C GLY A 480 -5.61 5.63 29.63
N LEU A 481 -4.36 5.86 30.05
CA LEU A 481 -3.20 5.18 29.48
C LEU A 481 -3.21 3.68 29.79
N THR A 482 -3.56 3.31 31.01
CA THR A 482 -3.72 1.91 31.43
C THR A 482 -4.79 1.20 30.59
N TYR A 483 -5.91 1.88 30.34
CA TYR A 483 -6.96 1.37 29.47
C TYR A 483 -6.43 1.15 28.04
N MET A 484 -5.74 2.13 27.43
CA MET A 484 -5.14 1.97 26.10
C MET A 484 -4.15 0.79 26.05
N HIS A 485 -3.29 0.66 27.05
CA HIS A 485 -2.31 -0.42 27.15
C HIS A 485 -2.96 -1.79 27.30
N SER A 486 -4.14 -1.88 27.94
CA SER A 486 -4.93 -3.11 28.04
C SER A 486 -5.52 -3.52 26.68
N GLN A 487 -5.75 -2.56 25.79
CA GLN A 487 -6.23 -2.77 24.42
C GLN A 487 -5.06 -2.91 23.42
N SER A 488 -3.88 -3.32 23.88
CA SER A 488 -2.65 -3.51 23.07
C SER A 488 -2.22 -2.29 22.24
N THR A 489 -2.59 -1.09 22.70
CA THR A 489 -2.37 0.17 22.00
C THR A 489 -1.41 1.05 22.80
N VAL A 490 -0.45 1.72 22.13
CA VAL A 490 0.39 2.76 22.76
C VAL A 490 0.07 4.15 22.18
N HIS A 491 0.19 5.19 23.01
CA HIS A 491 -0.14 6.56 22.64
C HIS A 491 0.91 7.19 21.72
N GLY A 492 2.20 7.07 22.06
CA GLY A 492 3.32 7.44 21.20
C GLY A 492 3.61 8.95 21.01
N ASP A 493 2.81 9.85 21.57
CA ASP A 493 3.04 11.31 21.60
C ASP A 493 2.33 11.95 22.81
N LEU A 494 2.40 11.30 23.98
CA LEU A 494 1.72 11.82 25.17
C LEU A 494 2.39 13.11 25.66
N LYS A 495 1.62 14.20 25.70
CA LYS A 495 2.04 15.53 26.19
C LYS A 495 0.83 16.30 26.71
N ALA A 496 1.06 17.34 27.51
CA ALA A 496 -0.02 18.14 28.11
C ALA A 496 -0.97 18.78 27.06
N ALA A 497 -0.47 19.02 25.84
CA ALA A 497 -1.31 19.52 24.74
C ALA A 497 -2.31 18.47 24.19
N ASN A 498 -2.02 17.18 24.38
CA ASN A 498 -2.83 16.05 23.93
C ASN A 498 -3.72 15.49 25.04
N VAL A 499 -3.75 16.13 26.21
CA VAL A 499 -4.72 15.83 27.26
C VAL A 499 -5.73 16.97 27.27
N LEU A 500 -7.01 16.68 27.03
CA LEU A 500 -8.10 17.64 27.15
C LEU A 500 -8.75 17.51 28.52
N VAL A 501 -9.38 18.58 28.99
CA VAL A 501 -10.09 18.59 30.26
C VAL A 501 -11.56 18.89 30.01
N SER A 502 -12.46 18.08 30.56
CA SER A 502 -13.90 18.29 30.47
C SER A 502 -14.39 19.41 31.40
N SER A 503 -15.65 19.81 31.26
CA SER A 503 -16.26 20.87 32.07
C SER A 503 -16.31 20.55 33.57
N ASP A 504 -16.42 19.27 33.92
CA ASP A 504 -16.37 18.73 35.29
C ASP A 504 -14.94 18.49 35.81
N GLY A 505 -13.91 18.86 35.04
CA GLY A 505 -12.51 18.82 35.47
C GLY A 505 -11.82 17.47 35.30
N VAL A 506 -12.41 16.55 34.54
CA VAL A 506 -11.83 15.22 34.28
C VAL A 506 -10.82 15.30 33.14
N GLY A 507 -9.64 14.73 33.37
CA GLY A 507 -8.60 14.60 32.35
C GLY A 507 -8.91 13.50 31.35
N MET A 508 -8.83 13.82 30.06
CA MET A 508 -9.09 12.91 28.95
C MET A 508 -7.94 12.94 27.95
N ILE A 509 -7.40 11.77 27.61
CA ILE A 509 -6.36 11.66 26.60
C ILE A 509 -6.98 11.80 25.20
N SER A 510 -6.29 12.50 24.30
CA SER A 510 -6.69 12.77 22.92
C SER A 510 -5.46 12.76 21.99
N ASP A 511 -5.67 12.91 20.69
CA ASP A 511 -4.61 13.06 19.67
C ASP A 511 -3.49 11.99 19.72
N PHE A 512 -3.89 10.73 19.54
CA PHE A 512 -3.00 9.57 19.65
C PHE A 512 -2.18 9.36 18.37
N ASP A 513 -0.86 9.31 18.49
CA ASP A 513 0.04 8.83 17.42
C ASP A 513 0.19 7.30 17.55
N PHE A 514 -0.86 6.56 17.18
CA PHE A 514 -0.94 5.13 17.45
C PHE A 514 0.27 4.35 16.90
N SER A 515 0.96 3.63 17.78
CA SER A 515 1.72 2.44 17.40
C SER A 515 1.03 1.23 18.01
N VAL A 516 0.73 0.20 17.21
CA VAL A 516 0.13 -1.04 17.70
C VAL A 516 1.25 -2.02 18.02
N MET A 517 1.20 -2.65 19.20
CA MET A 517 1.97 -3.87 19.43
C MET A 517 1.18 -5.02 18.79
N SER A 518 1.73 -5.58 17.71
CA SER A 518 1.10 -6.62 16.87
C SER A 518 0.45 -7.76 17.67
N GLU A 519 -0.74 -8.23 17.24
CA GLU A 519 -1.05 -9.64 16.85
C GLU A 519 -2.54 -10.07 16.90
N ALA A 520 -3.50 -9.24 17.35
CA ALA A 520 -4.89 -9.71 17.42
C ALA A 520 -5.93 -8.61 17.20
N THR A 521 -6.23 -8.26 15.94
CA THR A 521 -7.49 -7.60 15.59
C THR A 521 -7.84 -7.87 14.12
N SER A 522 -9.11 -8.14 13.85
CA SER A 522 -9.70 -8.52 12.55
C SER A 522 -9.68 -7.42 11.46
N LEU A 523 -9.14 -6.23 11.77
CA LEU A 523 -8.79 -5.19 10.80
C LEU A 523 -7.30 -4.83 10.99
N VAL A 524 -6.45 -5.35 10.10
CA VAL A 524 -4.99 -5.26 10.24
C VAL A 524 -4.45 -4.15 9.33
N PHE A 525 -4.35 -2.92 9.83
CA PHE A 525 -3.53 -1.88 9.19
C PHE A 525 -2.05 -2.12 9.55
N THR A 526 -1.40 -3.10 8.93
CA THR A 526 0.03 -3.39 9.13
C THR A 526 0.91 -2.30 8.51
N ALA A 527 1.36 -1.38 9.36
CA ALA A 527 2.60 -0.62 9.25
C ALA A 527 2.79 0.16 10.56
N THR A 528 3.83 -0.14 11.33
CA THR A 528 4.25 0.68 12.48
C THR A 528 4.71 2.05 11.98
N SER A 529 4.04 3.12 12.40
CA SER A 529 4.44 4.49 12.05
C SER A 529 5.52 4.97 13.02
N ASN A 530 6.77 4.61 12.76
CA ASN A 530 7.93 5.21 13.44
C ASN A 530 8.32 6.55 12.77
N SER A 531 7.36 7.45 12.48
CA SER A 531 7.71 8.79 12.04
C SER A 531 8.29 9.59 13.21
N ARG A 532 9.48 10.18 13.00
CA ARG A 532 10.23 11.03 13.93
C ARG A 532 9.56 12.40 14.16
N THR A 533 8.26 12.40 14.44
CA THR A 533 7.46 13.62 14.63
C THR A 533 6.83 13.68 16.02
N GLY A 534 7.41 12.96 16.99
CA GLY A 534 7.16 13.20 18.41
C GLY A 534 7.97 14.42 18.86
N SER A 535 7.43 15.19 19.79
CA SER A 535 8.11 16.39 20.27
C SER A 535 9.31 15.98 21.14
N LEU A 536 10.54 16.23 20.65
CA LEU A 536 11.83 15.75 21.21
C LEU A 536 11.97 15.91 22.74
N ARG A 537 11.29 16.90 23.34
CA ARG A 537 11.34 17.20 24.77
C ARG A 537 10.69 16.12 25.67
N TRP A 538 9.77 15.31 25.13
CA TRP A 538 9.03 14.28 25.89
C TRP A 538 9.36 12.85 25.44
N ALA A 539 10.28 12.69 24.49
CA ALA A 539 10.72 11.38 24.01
C ALA A 539 11.58 10.68 25.08
N ALA A 540 11.34 9.38 25.29
CA ALA A 540 12.16 8.57 26.17
C ALA A 540 13.58 8.42 25.59
N PRO A 541 14.66 8.41 26.41
CA PRO A 541 16.04 8.37 25.91
C PRO A 541 16.32 7.19 24.96
N GLU A 542 15.66 6.06 25.19
CA GLU A 542 15.73 4.89 24.32
C GLU A 542 15.17 5.14 22.91
N MET A 543 14.37 6.19 22.68
CA MET A 543 13.82 6.57 21.38
C MET A 543 14.71 7.54 20.58
N LEU A 544 15.88 7.94 21.12
CA LEU A 544 16.79 8.92 20.51
C LEU A 544 17.85 8.37 19.51
N PRO A 545 18.28 7.08 19.53
CA PRO A 545 19.22 6.55 18.54
C PRO A 545 18.66 6.51 17.10
N GLU A 546 19.53 6.61 16.07
CA GLU A 546 19.11 6.64 14.66
C GLU A 546 18.53 5.31 14.14
N GLU A 547 18.92 4.20 14.78
CA GLU A 547 18.37 2.85 14.62
C GLU A 547 17.08 2.75 15.44
N ALA A 548 15.93 3.07 14.83
CA ALA A 548 14.67 3.27 15.56
C ALA A 548 14.20 2.04 16.37
N PRO A 549 14.13 2.10 17.71
CA PRO A 549 13.37 1.14 18.47
C PRO A 549 11.88 1.50 18.42
N GLN A 550 11.05 0.46 18.38
CA GLN A 550 9.59 0.51 18.37
C GLN A 550 9.04 1.34 19.55
N ARG A 551 7.96 2.11 19.35
CA ARG A 551 7.27 2.77 20.47
C ARG A 551 6.66 1.72 21.41
N THR A 552 6.85 1.89 22.71
CA THR A 552 6.51 0.88 23.74
C THR A 552 5.61 1.46 24.84
N LYS A 553 4.98 0.58 25.63
CA LYS A 553 4.26 0.98 26.84
C LYS A 553 5.15 1.75 27.81
N GLN A 554 6.43 1.36 27.90
CA GLN A 554 7.43 2.01 28.74
C GLN A 554 7.70 3.44 28.28
N SER A 555 7.74 3.69 26.97
CA SER A 555 7.91 5.04 26.43
C SER A 555 6.73 5.97 26.75
N ASP A 556 5.49 5.45 26.75
CA ASP A 556 4.32 6.23 27.19
C ASP A 556 4.37 6.54 28.69
N VAL A 557 4.82 5.59 29.51
CA VAL A 557 4.98 5.80 30.97
C VAL A 557 6.05 6.87 31.25
N TYR A 558 7.14 6.88 30.48
CA TYR A 558 8.14 7.95 30.56
C TYR A 558 7.54 9.31 30.15
N ALA A 559 6.83 9.36 29.02
CA ALA A 559 6.16 10.58 28.53
C ALA A 559 5.11 11.11 29.52
N LEU A 560 4.39 10.21 30.21
CA LEU A 560 3.50 10.56 31.32
C LEU A 560 4.29 11.23 32.45
N GLY A 561 5.39 10.63 32.88
CA GLY A 561 6.27 11.20 33.90
C GLY A 561 6.77 12.60 33.53
N MET A 562 7.21 12.79 32.29
CA MET A 562 7.68 14.09 31.77
C MET A 562 6.55 15.12 31.66
N THR A 563 5.36 14.69 31.22
CA THR A 563 4.16 15.54 31.14
C THR A 563 3.75 16.02 32.51
N MET A 564 3.77 15.14 33.50
CA MET A 564 3.41 15.48 34.88
C MET A 564 4.49 16.33 35.53
N LEU A 565 5.78 16.04 35.33
CA LEU A 565 6.87 16.90 35.81
C LEU A 565 6.74 18.33 35.27
N ALA A 566 6.49 18.48 33.96
CA ALA A 566 6.29 19.79 33.35
C ALA A 566 5.03 20.50 33.85
N SER A 567 3.97 19.76 34.18
CA SER A 567 2.70 20.32 34.65
C SER A 567 2.69 20.60 36.16
N ILE A 568 3.49 19.88 36.93
CA ILE A 568 3.67 20.06 38.38
C ILE A 568 4.62 21.23 38.66
N ASN A 569 5.67 21.43 37.85
CA ASN A 569 6.66 22.50 38.03
C ASN A 569 6.23 23.89 37.52
N LEU A 570 4.99 24.10 37.06
CA LEU A 570 4.45 25.42 36.70
C LEU A 570 4.22 26.34 37.92
N LYS A 571 5.06 26.24 38.95
CA LYS A 571 5.02 27.10 40.15
C LYS A 571 6.19 28.07 40.28
N ASP A 572 7.06 28.15 39.26
CA ASP A 572 8.10 29.19 39.20
C ASP A 572 7.76 30.28 38.19
#